data_AF-A0A7S2BWB4-F1
#
_entry.id   AF-A0A7S2BWB4-F1
#
_cell.length_a   1.000
_cell.length_b   1.000
_cell.length_c   1.000
_cell.angle_alpha   90.00
_cell.angle_beta   90.00
_cell.angle_gamma   90.00
#
_symmetry.space_group_name_H-M   'P 1'
#
loop_
_entity.id
_entity.type
_entity.pdbx_description
1 polymer ?
#
loop_
_entity_poly.entity_id
_entity_poly.type
_entity_poly.pdbx_seq_one_letter_code
_entity_poly.pdbx_strand_id
1 'polypeptide(L)'
;MEETKVGRELLKELQRAAWLPPFSINGVRDIVEMMGVMYGESQELQRRARAEGLDMRAPETSCAPMTRMLTMIRNRDLLMGYLRKRMEKIEEARWDVAGNLPNEALELLSPNEREYDREYAELLAEYQAE
;
A
#
# COMPACT_ATOMS: atom_id res chain seq x y z
N MET A 1 16.45 -2.00 6.61
CA MET A 1 15.70 -3.17 6.04
C MET A 1 14.45 -3.50 6.85
N GLU A 2 14.45 -3.30 8.16
CA GLU A 2 13.26 -3.44 9.02
C GLU A 2 12.15 -2.45 8.66
N GLU A 3 12.49 -1.24 8.17
CA GLU A 3 11.52 -0.19 7.83
C GLU A 3 10.56 -0.57 6.70
N THR A 4 10.85 -1.63 5.94
CA THR A 4 10.00 -2.15 4.85
C THR A 4 9.38 -3.51 5.17
N LYS A 5 9.58 -4.02 6.38
CA LYS A 5 9.16 -5.38 6.75
C LYS A 5 7.64 -5.55 6.68
N VAL A 6 6.88 -4.62 7.26
CA VAL A 6 5.41 -4.70 7.28
C VAL A 6 4.85 -4.80 5.86
N GLY A 7 5.24 -3.90 4.96
CA GLY A 7 4.78 -3.94 3.56
C GLY A 7 5.17 -5.22 2.82
N ARG A 8 6.37 -5.77 3.09
CA ARG A 8 6.77 -7.07 2.51
C ARG A 8 5.94 -8.23 3.05
N GLU A 9 5.63 -8.25 4.35
CA GLU A 9 4.85 -9.32 4.94
C GLU A 9 3.39 -9.27 4.46
N LEU A 10 2.78 -8.09 4.30
CA LEU A 10 1.45 -7.95 3.69
C LEU A 10 1.37 -8.57 2.29
N LEU A 11 2.38 -8.31 1.45
CA LEU A 11 2.44 -8.90 0.11
C LEU A 11 2.66 -10.41 0.14
N LYS A 12 3.53 -10.90 1.03
CA LYS A 12 3.76 -12.35 1.17
C LYS A 12 2.53 -13.09 1.68
N GLU A 13 1.81 -12.50 2.62
CA GLU A 13 0.55 -13.05 3.12
C GLU A 13 -0.47 -13.15 1.99
N LEU A 14 -0.62 -12.07 1.22
CA LEU A 14 -1.51 -12.04 0.05
C LEU A 14 -1.11 -13.06 -1.03
N GLN A 15 0.20 -13.27 -1.24
CA GLN A 15 0.72 -14.26 -2.18
C GLN A 15 0.46 -15.69 -1.73
N ARG A 16 0.52 -15.96 -0.42
CA ARG A 16 0.32 -17.31 0.16
C ARG A 16 -1.16 -17.68 0.26
N ALA A 17 -2.02 -16.68 0.40
CA ALA A 17 -3.46 -16.90 0.51
C ALA A 17 -4.01 -17.42 -0.82
N ALA A 18 -4.79 -18.52 -0.75
CA ALA A 18 -5.54 -19.02 -1.89
C ALA A 18 -6.49 -17.93 -2.43
N TRP A 19 -7.18 -17.26 -1.51
CA TRP A 19 -8.03 -16.10 -1.80
C TRP A 19 -7.43 -14.81 -1.21
N LEU A 20 -8.26 -13.93 -0.65
CA LEU A 20 -7.90 -12.74 0.08
C LEU A 20 -7.80 -13.06 1.57
N PRO A 21 -6.69 -12.69 2.25
CA PRO A 21 -6.67 -12.62 3.71
C PRO A 21 -7.56 -11.46 4.19
N PRO A 22 -7.91 -11.38 5.49
CA PRO A 22 -8.55 -10.20 6.05
C PRO A 22 -7.77 -8.91 5.76
N PHE A 23 -8.46 -7.82 5.43
CA PHE A 23 -7.81 -6.53 5.20
C PHE A 23 -7.04 -6.05 6.43
N SER A 24 -5.74 -5.79 6.29
CA SER A 24 -4.89 -5.38 7.40
C SER A 24 -4.88 -3.86 7.56
N ILE A 25 -5.90 -3.32 8.23
CA ILE A 25 -5.96 -1.87 8.52
C ILE A 25 -4.77 -1.40 9.37
N ASN A 26 -4.34 -2.21 10.34
CA ASN A 26 -3.17 -1.90 11.17
C ASN A 26 -1.90 -1.89 10.31
N GLY A 27 -1.69 -2.90 9.45
CA GLY A 27 -0.50 -2.93 8.60
C GLY A 27 -0.42 -1.74 7.64
N VAL A 28 -1.55 -1.33 7.06
CA VAL A 28 -1.61 -0.12 6.22
C VAL A 28 -1.29 1.14 7.03
N ARG A 29 -1.93 1.30 8.20
CA ARG A 29 -1.69 2.44 9.09
C ARG A 29 -0.23 2.52 9.51
N ASP A 30 0.37 1.41 9.94
CA ASP A 30 1.74 1.35 10.43
C ASP A 30 2.74 1.78 9.33
N ILE A 31 2.50 1.39 8.07
CA ILE A 31 3.33 1.84 6.93
C ILE A 31 3.20 3.34 6.71
N VAL A 32 1.98 3.89 6.75
CA VAL A 32 1.73 5.32 6.53
C VAL A 32 2.33 6.16 7.66
N GLU A 33 2.17 5.75 8.91
CA GLU A 33 2.77 6.41 10.07
C GLU A 33 4.29 6.38 9.99
N MET A 34 4.89 5.22 9.66
CA MET A 34 6.33 5.09 9.46
C MET A 34 6.84 6.01 8.34
N MET A 35 6.10 6.12 7.22
CA MET A 35 6.43 7.08 6.16
C MET A 35 6.40 8.53 6.65
N GLY A 36 5.43 8.89 7.49
CA GLY A 36 5.37 10.20 8.13
C GLY A 36 6.59 10.49 9.02
N VAL A 37 7.00 9.52 9.84
CA VAL A 37 8.20 9.62 10.69
C VAL A 37 9.47 9.80 9.83
N MET A 38 9.66 8.96 8.82
CA MET A 38 10.82 9.05 7.91
C MET A 38 10.90 10.39 7.19
N TYR A 39 9.75 10.94 6.79
CA TYR A 39 9.68 12.26 6.17
C TYR A 39 10.11 13.36 7.13
N GLY A 40 9.59 13.34 8.37
CA GLY A 40 9.95 14.31 9.41
C GLY A 40 11.44 14.27 9.77
N GLU A 41 12.00 13.08 9.94
CA GLU A 41 13.45 12.91 10.20
C GLU A 41 14.30 13.40 9.03
N SER A 42 13.89 13.09 7.79
CA SER A 42 14.61 13.54 6.60
C SER A 42 14.60 15.07 6.48
N GLN A 43 13.47 15.71 6.77
CA GLN A 43 13.35 17.17 6.83
C GLN A 43 14.27 17.77 7.89
N GLU A 44 14.31 17.19 9.09
CA GLU A 44 15.14 17.69 10.18
C GLU A 44 16.64 17.59 9.86
N LEU A 45 17.09 16.48 9.25
CA LEU A 45 18.48 16.33 8.80
C LEU A 45 18.87 17.40 7.79
N GLN A 46 18.00 17.66 6.80
CA GLN A 46 18.26 18.72 5.81
C GLN A 46 18.25 20.11 6.43
N ARG A 47 17.36 20.37 7.39
CA ARG A 47 17.30 21.65 8.11
C ARG A 47 18.57 21.91 8.89
N ARG A 48 19.09 20.91 9.61
CA ARG A 48 20.34 21.00 10.37
C ARG A 48 21.54 21.24 9.47
N ALA A 49 21.67 20.45 8.39
CA ALA A 49 22.76 20.62 7.43
C ALA A 49 22.78 22.03 6.81
N ARG A 50 21.61 22.61 6.50
CA ARG A 50 21.50 24.00 6.03
C ARG A 50 21.89 25.01 7.10
N ALA A 51 21.47 24.81 8.35
CA ALA A 51 21.80 25.72 9.45
C ALA A 51 23.31 25.75 9.76
N GLU A 52 23.98 24.60 9.60
CA GLU A 52 25.42 24.45 9.76
C GLU A 52 26.22 24.91 8.51
N GLY A 53 25.54 25.34 7.44
CA GLY A 53 26.18 25.80 6.20
C GLY A 53 26.87 24.68 5.41
N LEU A 54 26.48 23.42 5.62
CA LEU A 54 27.09 22.28 4.93
C LEU A 54 26.64 22.22 3.46
N ASP A 55 27.53 21.73 2.60
CA ASP A 55 27.18 21.48 1.19
C ASP A 55 26.17 20.33 1.11
N MET A 56 24.95 20.65 0.69
CA MET A 56 23.86 19.68 0.52
C MET A 56 24.08 18.68 -0.63
N ARG A 57 25.09 18.90 -1.48
CA ARG A 57 25.46 17.99 -2.57
C ARG A 57 26.54 17.01 -2.16
N ALA A 58 27.23 17.27 -1.04
CA ALA A 58 28.26 16.39 -0.55
C ALA A 58 27.64 15.06 -0.09
N PRO A 59 28.31 13.91 -0.32
CA PRO A 59 27.79 12.60 0.10
C PRO A 59 27.46 12.53 1.60
N GLU A 60 28.27 13.14 2.44
CA GLU A 60 28.14 13.16 3.90
C GLU A 60 26.81 13.79 4.39
N THR A 61 26.26 14.75 3.66
CA THR A 61 24.99 15.42 4.02
C THR A 61 23.79 14.84 3.27
N SER A 62 24.00 14.35 2.05
CA SER A 62 22.93 13.96 1.13
C SER A 62 22.54 12.48 1.24
N CYS A 63 23.47 11.57 1.57
CA CYS A 63 23.21 10.13 1.59
C CYS A 63 22.08 9.73 2.56
N ALA A 64 22.08 10.29 3.77
CA ALA A 64 21.08 9.95 4.80
C ALA A 64 19.63 10.35 4.41
N PRO A 65 19.35 11.61 4.01
CA PRO A 65 18.01 11.98 3.55
C PRO A 65 17.62 11.28 2.24
N MET A 66 18.55 11.06 1.31
CA MET A 66 18.25 10.29 0.09
C MET A 66 17.84 8.85 0.38
N THR A 67 18.57 8.16 1.26
CA THR A 67 18.25 6.77 1.65
C THR A 67 16.86 6.68 2.28
N ARG A 68 16.49 7.65 3.13
CA ARG A 68 15.14 7.74 3.71
C ARG A 68 14.08 7.94 2.63
N MET A 69 14.30 8.88 1.70
CA MET A 69 13.38 9.12 0.59
C MET A 69 13.17 7.86 -0.26
N LEU A 70 14.24 7.16 -0.62
CA LEU A 70 14.15 5.91 -1.38
C LEU A 70 13.40 4.81 -0.60
N THR A 71 13.59 4.76 0.72
CA THR A 71 12.87 3.81 1.57
C THR A 71 11.37 4.14 1.66
N MET A 72 11.01 5.43 1.73
CA MET A 72 9.61 5.86 1.64
C MET A 72 8.97 5.50 0.30
N ILE A 73 9.67 5.74 -0.80
CA ILE A 73 9.23 5.32 -2.15
C ILE A 73 8.98 3.81 -2.17
N ARG A 74 9.89 3.01 -1.59
CA ARG A 74 9.72 1.57 -1.50
C ARG A 74 8.47 1.19 -0.70
N ASN A 75 8.22 1.82 0.44
CA ASN A 75 7.03 1.55 1.26
C ASN A 75 5.73 1.94 0.57
N ARG A 76 5.71 3.07 -0.14
CA ARG A 76 4.60 3.46 -1.02
C ARG A 76 4.32 2.38 -2.05
N ASP A 77 5.35 1.91 -2.76
CA ASP A 77 5.19 0.92 -3.82
C ASP A 77 4.71 -0.42 -3.29
N LEU A 78 5.19 -0.84 -2.11
CA LEU A 78 4.70 -2.04 -1.43
C LEU A 78 3.22 -1.93 -1.05
N LEU A 79 2.81 -0.78 -0.51
CA LEU A 79 1.42 -0.51 -0.15
C LEU A 79 0.51 -0.49 -1.38
N MET A 80 0.91 0.22 -2.44
CA MET A 80 0.17 0.25 -3.70
C MET A 80 0.07 -1.14 -4.33
N GLY A 81 1.15 -1.92 -4.30
CA GLY A 81 1.14 -3.30 -4.77
C GLY A 81 0.18 -4.19 -3.97
N TYR A 82 0.12 -4.02 -2.65
CA TYR A 82 -0.81 -4.75 -1.79
C TYR A 82 -2.27 -4.42 -2.13
N LEU A 83 -2.60 -3.12 -2.18
CA LEU A 83 -3.96 -2.67 -2.49
C LEU A 83 -4.38 -3.10 -3.90
N ARG A 84 -3.52 -2.88 -4.90
CA ARG A 84 -3.81 -3.26 -6.29
C ARG A 84 -4.04 -4.76 -6.42
N LYS A 85 -3.18 -5.58 -5.81
CA LYS A 85 -3.31 -7.04 -5.93
C LYS A 85 -4.57 -7.56 -5.24
N ARG A 86 -5.05 -6.88 -4.20
CA ARG A 86 -6.35 -7.19 -3.60
C ARG A 86 -7.51 -6.86 -4.53
N MET A 87 -7.51 -5.69 -5.19
CA MET A 87 -8.53 -5.34 -6.19
C MET A 87 -8.56 -6.34 -7.33
N GLU A 88 -7.39 -6.73 -7.87
CA GLU A 88 -7.32 -7.75 -8.93
C GLU A 88 -8.00 -9.06 -8.53
N LYS A 89 -7.80 -9.53 -7.28
CA LYS A 89 -8.51 -10.71 -6.81
C LYS A 89 -10.02 -10.47 -6.73
N ILE A 90 -10.48 -9.31 -6.23
CA ILE A 90 -11.92 -8.98 -6.20
C ILE A 90 -12.51 -8.98 -7.62
N GLU A 91 -11.82 -8.37 -8.58
CA GLU A 91 -12.20 -8.35 -9.99
C GLU A 91 -12.29 -9.78 -10.55
N GLU A 92 -11.24 -10.60 -10.38
CA GLU A 92 -11.20 -12.02 -10.78
C GLU A 92 -12.39 -12.81 -10.19
N ALA A 93 -12.71 -12.57 -8.91
CA ALA A 93 -13.85 -13.18 -8.22
C ALA A 93 -15.18 -12.97 -8.95
N ARG A 94 -15.38 -11.77 -9.47
CA ARG A 94 -16.63 -11.35 -10.12
C ARG A 94 -16.82 -11.97 -11.49
N TRP A 95 -15.72 -12.32 -12.16
CA TRP A 95 -15.76 -13.09 -13.39
C TRP A 95 -16.02 -14.57 -13.14
N ASP A 96 -15.50 -15.12 -12.02
CA ASP A 96 -15.69 -16.54 -11.66
C ASP A 96 -17.07 -16.82 -11.03
N VAL A 97 -17.55 -15.92 -10.18
CA VAL A 97 -18.87 -16.02 -9.55
C VAL A 97 -19.86 -15.27 -10.43
N ALA A 98 -20.74 -16.00 -11.12
CA ALA A 98 -21.88 -15.42 -11.82
C ALA A 98 -22.88 -14.84 -10.80
N GLY A 99 -22.56 -13.69 -10.21
CA GLY A 99 -23.38 -13.02 -9.20
C GLY A 99 -22.57 -12.33 -8.08
N ASN A 100 -23.21 -12.24 -6.91
CA ASN A 100 -22.64 -11.57 -5.74
C ASN A 100 -21.64 -12.44 -4.99
N LEU A 101 -20.61 -11.80 -4.42
CA LEU A 101 -19.68 -12.46 -3.53
C LEU A 101 -20.39 -13.03 -2.30
N PRO A 102 -19.98 -14.21 -1.80
CA PRO A 102 -20.48 -14.74 -0.54
C PRO A 102 -20.24 -13.78 0.64
N ASN A 103 -21.11 -13.81 1.65
CA ASN A 103 -21.00 -12.95 2.82
C ASN A 103 -19.67 -13.14 3.56
N GLU A 104 -19.18 -14.39 3.62
CA GLU A 104 -17.90 -14.74 4.23
C GLU A 104 -16.72 -14.05 3.53
N ALA A 105 -16.80 -13.88 2.21
CA ALA A 105 -15.78 -13.16 1.45
C ALA A 105 -15.87 -11.64 1.71
N LEU A 106 -17.08 -11.08 1.81
CA LEU A 106 -17.29 -9.67 2.11
C LEU A 106 -16.75 -9.27 3.48
N GLU A 107 -16.80 -10.16 4.47
CA GLU A 107 -16.22 -9.92 5.80
C GLU A 107 -14.71 -9.69 5.79
N LEU A 108 -14.00 -10.24 4.80
CA LEU A 108 -12.54 -10.09 4.65
C LEU A 108 -12.15 -8.76 3.97
N LEU A 109 -13.12 -8.06 3.39
CA LEU A 109 -12.94 -6.80 2.68
C LEU A 109 -13.08 -5.59 3.60
N SER A 110 -12.24 -4.58 3.36
CA SER A 110 -12.44 -3.25 3.95
C SER A 110 -13.72 -2.58 3.42
N PRO A 111 -14.26 -1.56 4.12
CA PRO A 111 -15.41 -0.80 3.61
C PRO A 111 -15.21 -0.24 2.20
N ASN A 112 -14.01 0.28 1.91
CA ASN A 112 -13.67 0.83 0.60
C ASN A 112 -13.58 -0.26 -0.48
N GLU A 113 -13.12 -1.46 -0.11
CA GLU A 113 -13.08 -2.61 -1.03
C GLU A 113 -14.49 -3.09 -1.38
N ARG A 114 -15.44 -3.02 -0.45
CA ARG A 114 -16.85 -3.37 -0.72
C ARG A 114 -17.52 -2.35 -1.62
N GLU A 115 -17.20 -1.07 -1.43
CA GLU A 115 -17.66 0.00 -2.33
C GLU A 115 -17.09 -0.19 -3.74
N TYR A 116 -15.79 -0.47 -3.85
CA TYR A 116 -15.14 -0.79 -5.12
C TYR A 116 -15.78 -2.00 -5.82
N ASP A 117 -16.04 -3.09 -5.09
CA ASP A 117 -16.71 -4.29 -5.59
C ASP A 117 -18.12 -3.99 -6.13
N ARG A 118 -18.88 -3.13 -5.44
CA ARG A 118 -20.21 -2.70 -5.88
C ARG A 118 -20.13 -1.90 -7.19
N GLU A 119 -19.28 -0.88 -7.24
CA GLU A 119 -19.11 -0.03 -8.43
C GLU A 119 -18.61 -0.85 -9.63
N TYR A 120 -17.68 -1.78 -9.40
CA TYR A 120 -17.20 -2.68 -10.44
C TYR A 120 -18.30 -3.61 -10.96
N ALA A 121 -19.14 -4.16 -10.08
CA ALA A 121 -20.26 -5.00 -10.47
C ALA A 121 -21.30 -4.25 -11.31
N GLU A 122 -21.59 -2.98 -10.98
CA GLU A 122 -22.48 -2.12 -11.77
C GLU A 122 -21.94 -1.90 -13.18
N LEU A 123 -20.65 -1.54 -13.30
CA LEU A 123 -19.98 -1.34 -14.59
C LEU A 123 -19.91 -2.63 -15.42
N LEU A 124 -19.66 -3.77 -14.78
CA LEU A 124 -19.62 -5.06 -15.45
C LEU A 124 -21.01 -5.46 -15.97
N ALA A 125 -22.06 -5.21 -15.21
CA ALA A 125 -23.44 -5.47 -15.64
C ALA A 125 -23.85 -4.59 -16.82
N GLU A 126 -23.45 -3.31 -16.82
CA GLU A 126 -23.65 -2.39 -17.95
C GLU A 126 -22.91 -2.91 -19.20
N TYR A 127 -21.64 -3.30 -19.06
CA TYR A 127 -20.85 -3.87 -20.15
C TYR A 127 -21.43 -5.18 -20.71
N GLN A 128 -22.01 -6.03 -19.87
CA GLN A 128 -22.65 -7.29 -20.31
C GLN A 128 -24.02 -7.10 -20.95
N ALA A 129 -24.66 -5.94 -20.75
CA ALA A 129 -25.96 -5.62 -21.32
C ALA A 129 -25.87 -5.03 -22.74
N GLU A 130 -24.70 -4.51 -23.15
CA GLU A 130 -24.37 -4.10 -24.53
C GLU A 130 -24.09 -5.30 -25.45
#